data_AF-A0A1F3B3R2-F1
#
_entry.id   AF-A0A1F3B3R2-F1
#
_cell.length_a   1.000
_cell.length_b   1.000
_cell.length_c   1.000
_cell.angle_alpha   90.00
_cell.angle_beta   90.00
_cell.angle_gamma   90.00
#
_symmetry.space_group_name_H-M   'P 1'
#
loop_
_entity.id
_entity.type
_entity.pdbx_description
1 polymer ?
#
loop_
_entity_poly.entity_id
_entity_poly.type
_entity_poly.pdbx_seq_one_letter_code
_entity_poly.pdbx_strand_id
1 'polypeptide(L)'
;FDDLEVNLNHLHHLTANRESFFLINEIGKMVRGIHNSLQDFSETVPTDKLDPGLMDDMPDAVDKLNLVIQRMEQAANSTLDQAEALLDFNAENSSKTEGMLETCEQVEEKLAALQIENPALAESLGEVAALMHNGIKEELLNRAKVFQESEAIYFEIIANQSYQDLTGQTLKKIINFIEQLEIKLLDILQKYSGKPKAAKKAASEDAVSPLTGIERDGLLLEGPQDNHPTDMTKQADIDKMLANFGF
;
A
#
# COMPACT_ATOMS: atom_id res chain seq x y z
N PHE A 1 18.25 -62.22 32.58
CA PHE A 1 18.31 -61.69 31.21
C PHE A 1 17.15 -60.73 30.95
N ASP A 2 15.93 -61.01 31.44
CA ASP A 2 14.79 -60.09 31.37
C ASP A 2 15.01 -58.71 32.03
N ASP A 3 15.67 -58.64 33.19
CA ASP A 3 15.97 -57.35 33.84
C ASP A 3 16.96 -56.48 33.06
N LEU A 4 17.81 -57.09 32.22
CA LEU A 4 18.76 -56.34 31.39
C LEU A 4 18.06 -55.72 30.19
N GLU A 5 17.08 -56.41 29.62
CA GLU A 5 16.28 -55.97 28.47
C GLU A 5 15.25 -54.89 28.87
N VAL A 6 14.66 -55.00 30.07
CA VAL A 6 13.82 -53.95 30.65
C VAL A 6 14.63 -52.70 30.97
N ASN A 7 15.83 -52.84 31.56
CA ASN A 7 16.72 -51.71 31.80
C ASN A 7 17.28 -51.10 30.50
N LEU A 8 17.56 -51.89 29.48
CA LEU A 8 17.98 -51.39 28.16
C LEU A 8 16.86 -50.61 27.48
N ASN A 9 15.62 -51.11 27.53
CA ASN A 9 14.44 -50.42 27.01
C ASN A 9 14.13 -49.14 27.79
N HIS A 10 14.30 -49.14 29.12
CA HIS A 10 14.10 -47.95 29.94
C HIS A 10 15.21 -46.90 29.71
N LEU A 11 16.45 -47.33 29.49
CA LEU A 11 17.58 -46.48 29.13
C LEU A 11 17.38 -45.92 27.71
N HIS A 12 16.94 -46.73 26.74
CA HIS A 12 16.61 -46.31 25.38
C HIS A 12 15.42 -45.34 25.34
N HIS A 13 14.43 -45.50 26.23
CA HIS A 13 13.31 -44.57 26.37
C HIS A 13 13.71 -43.28 27.10
N LEU A 14 14.75 -43.30 27.96
CA LEU A 14 15.34 -42.13 28.61
C LEU A 14 16.31 -41.37 27.69
N THR A 15 17.12 -42.04 26.87
CA THR A 15 17.98 -41.41 25.85
C THR A 15 17.17 -40.88 24.68
N ALA A 16 16.17 -41.64 24.18
CA ALA A 16 15.23 -41.14 23.17
C ALA A 16 14.35 -39.98 23.70
N ASN A 17 14.02 -39.95 25.00
CA ASN A 17 13.34 -38.80 25.62
C ASN A 17 14.25 -37.58 25.75
N ARG A 18 15.55 -37.74 25.96
CA ARG A 18 16.44 -36.59 26.17
C ARG A 18 16.63 -35.77 24.89
N GLU A 19 16.80 -36.45 23.76
CA GLU A 19 16.84 -35.85 22.43
C GLU A 19 15.48 -35.27 22.02
N SER A 20 14.39 -35.99 22.29
CA SER A 20 13.03 -35.48 22.03
C SER A 20 12.69 -34.26 22.89
N PHE A 21 13.05 -34.27 24.17
CA PHE A 21 12.89 -33.15 25.09
C PHE A 21 13.74 -31.95 24.68
N PHE A 22 14.99 -32.20 24.27
CA PHE A 22 15.86 -31.17 23.73
C PHE A 22 15.26 -30.55 22.46
N LEU A 23 14.74 -31.38 21.54
CA LEU A 23 14.08 -30.93 20.31
C LEU A 23 12.82 -30.11 20.59
N ILE A 24 11.94 -30.56 21.51
CA ILE A 24 10.74 -29.81 21.92
C ILE A 24 11.12 -28.48 22.57
N ASN A 25 12.17 -28.46 23.40
CA ASN A 25 12.66 -27.24 24.01
C ASN A 25 13.24 -26.26 22.99
N GLU A 26 13.99 -26.75 21.99
CA GLU A 26 14.49 -25.91 20.89
C GLU A 26 13.36 -25.40 19.98
N ILE A 27 12.36 -26.22 19.66
CA ILE A 27 11.15 -25.78 18.94
C ILE A 27 10.42 -24.70 19.76
N GLY A 28 10.27 -24.90 21.08
CA GLY A 28 9.63 -23.92 21.95
C GLY A 28 10.42 -22.63 22.12
N LYS A 29 11.75 -22.64 21.94
CA LYS A 29 12.57 -21.42 21.84
C LYS A 29 12.37 -20.74 20.48
N MET A 30 12.27 -21.50 19.40
CA MET A 30 12.03 -20.97 18.05
C MET A 30 10.67 -20.27 17.94
N VAL A 31 9.60 -20.90 18.46
CA VAL A 31 8.25 -20.29 18.52
C VAL A 31 8.28 -18.97 19.28
N ARG A 32 8.84 -18.97 20.50
CA ARG A 32 8.95 -17.76 21.31
C ARG A 32 9.83 -16.70 20.65
N GLY A 33 10.89 -17.12 19.96
CA GLY A 33 11.74 -16.21 19.19
C GLY A 33 10.97 -15.53 18.06
N ILE A 34 10.14 -16.27 17.31
CA ILE A 34 9.29 -15.73 16.25
C ILE A 34 8.25 -14.77 16.83
N HIS A 35 7.54 -15.20 17.87
CA HIS A 35 6.52 -14.40 18.55
C HIS A 35 7.11 -13.08 19.07
N ASN A 36 8.23 -13.14 19.80
CA ASN A 36 8.91 -11.94 20.29
C ASN A 36 9.40 -11.04 19.15
N SER A 37 9.93 -11.60 18.07
CA SER A 37 10.38 -10.78 16.92
C SER A 37 9.22 -10.05 16.25
N LEU A 38 8.06 -10.71 16.14
CA LEU A 38 6.86 -10.11 15.57
C LEU A 38 6.31 -9.01 16.47
N GLN A 39 6.30 -9.25 17.78
CA GLN A 39 5.92 -8.26 18.79
C GLN A 39 6.83 -7.03 18.76
N ASP A 40 8.16 -7.23 18.81
CA ASP A 40 9.14 -6.15 18.73
C ASP A 40 8.96 -5.35 17.42
N PHE A 41 8.77 -6.04 16.29
CA PHE A 41 8.52 -5.37 15.01
C PHE A 41 7.23 -4.54 15.04
N SER A 42 6.13 -5.09 15.55
CA SER A 42 4.86 -4.36 15.69
C SER A 42 4.99 -3.11 16.56
N GLU A 43 5.87 -3.10 17.56
CA GLU A 43 6.10 -1.94 18.43
C GLU A 43 6.92 -0.84 17.73
N THR A 44 7.77 -1.20 16.76
CA THR A 44 8.53 -0.23 15.96
C THR A 44 7.70 0.48 14.90
N VAL A 45 6.53 -0.05 14.57
CA VAL A 45 5.68 0.53 13.53
C VAL A 45 4.98 1.78 14.09
N PRO A 46 5.05 2.94 13.39
CA PRO A 46 4.39 4.15 13.83
C PRO A 46 2.88 3.94 13.88
N THR A 47 2.33 4.04 15.08
CA THR A 47 0.90 3.84 15.32
C THR A 47 0.21 5.09 15.86
N ASP A 48 0.97 6.18 15.98
CA ASP A 48 0.57 7.47 16.52
C ASP A 48 -0.61 8.13 15.75
N LYS A 49 -0.86 7.66 14.52
CA LYS A 49 -1.98 8.07 13.67
C LYS A 49 -3.12 7.05 13.60
N LEU A 50 -2.99 5.93 14.32
CA LEU A 50 -4.05 4.94 14.50
C LEU A 50 -4.90 5.34 15.69
N ASP A 51 -6.17 4.95 15.68
CA ASP A 51 -7.09 5.26 16.77
C ASP A 51 -6.63 4.54 18.05
N PRO A 52 -6.29 5.27 19.13
CA PRO A 52 -5.82 4.67 20.38
C PRO A 52 -6.81 3.66 20.98
N GLY A 53 -8.12 3.85 20.74
CA GLY A 53 -9.16 2.94 21.22
C GLY A 53 -9.15 1.58 20.52
N LEU A 54 -8.78 1.53 19.23
CA LEU A 54 -8.61 0.28 18.48
C LEU A 54 -7.31 -0.45 18.86
N MET A 55 -6.31 0.28 19.36
CA MET A 55 -5.01 -0.28 19.72
C MET A 55 -4.99 -0.94 21.10
N ASP A 56 -5.70 -0.36 22.08
CA ASP A 56 -5.86 -0.94 23.42
C ASP A 56 -6.64 -2.28 23.37
N ASP A 57 -7.54 -2.43 22.39
CA ASP A 57 -8.35 -3.63 22.19
C ASP A 57 -7.65 -4.72 21.33
N MET A 58 -6.49 -4.41 20.73
CA MET A 58 -5.80 -5.29 19.77
C MET A 58 -4.39 -5.69 20.30
N PRO A 59 -4.30 -6.69 21.19
CA PRO A 59 -3.03 -7.08 21.82
C PRO A 59 -2.09 -7.87 20.89
N ASP A 60 -2.60 -8.47 19.80
CA ASP A 60 -1.82 -9.30 18.88
C ASP A 60 -1.01 -8.47 17.87
N ALA A 61 0.28 -8.80 17.73
CA ALA A 61 1.19 -8.19 16.78
C ALA A 61 0.76 -8.46 15.32
N VAL A 62 0.16 -9.62 15.02
CA VAL A 62 -0.35 -9.92 13.67
C VAL A 62 -1.44 -8.93 13.27
N ASP A 63 -2.40 -8.71 14.15
CA ASP A 63 -3.53 -7.81 13.91
C ASP A 63 -3.06 -6.36 13.74
N LYS A 64 -2.12 -5.91 14.58
CA LYS A 64 -1.51 -4.58 14.46
C LYS A 64 -0.81 -4.39 13.13
N LEU A 65 -0.06 -5.39 12.67
CA LEU A 65 0.63 -5.33 11.37
C LEU A 65 -0.35 -5.34 10.21
N ASN A 66 -1.42 -6.13 10.28
CA ASN A 66 -2.48 -6.12 9.27
C ASN A 66 -3.18 -4.76 9.20
N LEU A 67 -3.46 -4.12 10.35
CA LEU A 67 -4.03 -2.77 10.41
C LEU A 67 -3.10 -1.74 9.74
N VAL A 68 -1.80 -1.83 9.99
CA VAL A 68 -0.81 -0.95 9.36
C VAL A 68 -0.81 -1.12 7.84
N ILE A 69 -0.86 -2.37 7.35
CA ILE A 69 -0.88 -2.62 5.90
C ILE A 69 -2.16 -2.06 5.28
N GLN A 70 -3.31 -2.26 5.92
CA GLN A 70 -4.57 -1.68 5.45
C GLN A 70 -4.49 -0.15 5.36
N ARG A 71 -3.89 0.50 6.35
CA ARG A 71 -3.69 1.95 6.35
C ARG A 71 -2.70 2.41 5.28
N MET A 72 -1.65 1.62 5.05
CA MET A 72 -0.69 1.85 3.97
C MET A 72 -1.37 1.77 2.60
N GLU A 73 -2.22 0.75 2.37
CA GLU A 73 -3.01 0.59 1.14
C GLU A 73 -4.03 1.71 0.98
N GLN A 74 -4.69 2.14 2.06
CA GLN A 74 -5.61 3.27 2.03
C GLN A 74 -4.90 4.58 1.67
N ALA A 75 -3.71 4.83 2.23
CA ALA A 75 -2.91 6.00 1.91
C ALA A 75 -2.40 5.98 0.46
N ALA A 76 -2.00 4.80 -0.02
CA ALA A 76 -1.63 4.56 -1.41
C ALA A 76 -2.77 4.93 -2.38
N ASN A 77 -3.97 4.37 -2.15
CA ASN A 77 -5.15 4.66 -2.97
C ASN A 77 -5.54 6.14 -2.91
N SER A 78 -5.53 6.74 -1.72
CA SER A 78 -5.79 8.18 -1.57
C SER A 78 -4.76 9.05 -2.30
N THR A 79 -3.51 8.58 -2.44
CA THR A 79 -2.47 9.28 -3.20
C THR A 79 -2.74 9.19 -4.71
N LEU A 80 -3.20 8.04 -5.20
CA LEU A 80 -3.66 7.88 -6.59
C LEU A 80 -4.81 8.81 -6.91
N ASP A 81 -5.86 8.83 -6.07
CA ASP A 81 -7.02 9.69 -6.27
C ASP A 81 -6.62 11.17 -6.37
N GLN A 82 -5.66 11.61 -5.54
CA GLN A 82 -5.13 12.97 -5.57
C GLN A 82 -4.29 13.25 -6.83
N ALA A 83 -3.48 12.29 -7.26
CA ALA A 83 -2.69 12.42 -8.49
C ALA A 83 -3.59 12.50 -9.74
N GLU A 84 -4.66 11.69 -9.80
CA GLU A 84 -5.67 11.76 -10.86
C GLU A 84 -6.40 13.11 -10.87
N ALA A 85 -6.85 13.59 -9.71
CA ALA A 85 -7.48 14.90 -9.59
C ALA A 85 -6.55 16.04 -10.05
N LEU A 86 -5.24 15.93 -9.78
CA LEU A 86 -4.23 16.88 -10.24
C LEU A 86 -4.01 16.80 -11.75
N LEU A 87 -4.03 15.60 -12.35
CA LEU A 87 -3.97 15.42 -13.81
C LEU A 87 -5.17 16.08 -14.50
N ASP A 88 -6.39 15.85 -14.01
CA ASP A 88 -7.60 16.46 -14.56
C ASP A 88 -7.56 18.00 -14.44
N PHE A 89 -7.17 18.51 -13.27
CA PHE A 89 -6.97 19.94 -13.05
C PHE A 89 -5.92 20.52 -14.00
N ASN A 90 -4.81 19.82 -14.19
CA ASN A 90 -3.73 20.24 -15.07
C ASN A 90 -4.19 20.28 -16.54
N ALA A 91 -4.92 19.26 -17.00
CA ALA A 91 -5.50 19.21 -18.33
C ALA A 91 -6.48 20.38 -18.58
N GLU A 92 -7.37 20.68 -17.62
CA GLU A 92 -8.29 21.81 -17.74
C GLU A 92 -7.55 23.15 -17.84
N ASN A 93 -6.53 23.37 -17.00
CA ASN A 93 -5.77 24.62 -17.03
C ASN A 93 -4.84 24.74 -18.24
N SER A 94 -4.32 23.62 -18.75
CA SER A 94 -3.55 23.57 -19.99
C SER A 94 -4.42 24.02 -21.16
N SER A 95 -5.63 23.46 -21.29
CA SER A 95 -6.60 23.87 -22.33
C SER A 95 -6.99 25.35 -22.23
N LYS A 96 -7.22 25.87 -21.01
CA LYS A 96 -7.48 27.31 -20.80
C LYS A 96 -6.29 28.17 -21.22
N THR A 97 -5.07 27.74 -20.90
CA THR A 97 -3.84 28.47 -21.24
C THR A 97 -3.63 28.50 -22.75
N GLU A 98 -3.89 27.40 -23.45
CA GLU A 98 -3.87 27.33 -24.91
C GLU A 98 -4.88 28.31 -25.53
N GLY A 99 -6.13 28.33 -25.07
CA GLY A 99 -7.12 29.30 -25.54
C GLY A 99 -6.75 30.77 -25.26
N MET A 100 -6.06 31.04 -24.15
CA MET A 100 -5.53 32.38 -23.86
C MET A 100 -4.36 32.75 -24.77
N LEU A 101 -3.50 31.81 -25.14
CA LEU A 101 -2.43 32.02 -26.11
C LEU A 101 -2.99 32.34 -27.50
N GLU A 102 -3.98 31.58 -27.97
CA GLU A 102 -4.68 31.87 -29.22
C GLU A 102 -5.31 33.26 -29.22
N THR A 103 -5.90 33.67 -28.09
CA THR A 103 -6.47 35.02 -27.94
C THR A 103 -5.37 36.09 -28.00
N CYS A 104 -4.21 35.86 -27.37
CA CYS A 104 -3.07 36.78 -27.46
C CYS A 104 -2.59 36.93 -28.90
N GLU A 105 -2.47 35.83 -29.65
CA GLU A 105 -2.08 35.86 -31.07
C GLU A 105 -3.06 36.67 -31.93
N GLN A 106 -4.36 36.48 -31.73
CA GLN A 106 -5.39 37.27 -32.43
C GLN A 106 -5.31 38.77 -32.08
N VAL A 107 -4.97 39.11 -30.83
CA VAL A 107 -4.78 40.51 -30.42
C VAL A 107 -3.50 41.09 -31.03
N GLU A 108 -2.40 40.34 -31.06
CA GLU A 108 -1.15 40.76 -31.72
C GLU A 108 -1.39 41.05 -33.21
N GLU A 109 -2.11 40.18 -33.92
CA GLU A 109 -2.45 40.36 -35.33
C GLU A 109 -3.28 41.64 -35.56
N LYS A 110 -4.31 41.87 -34.73
CA LYS A 110 -5.16 43.07 -34.81
C LYS A 110 -4.37 44.34 -34.50
N LEU A 111 -3.48 44.31 -33.50
CA LEU A 111 -2.61 45.45 -33.17
C LEU A 111 -1.68 45.77 -34.33
N ALA A 112 -1.07 44.76 -34.96
CA ALA A 112 -0.20 44.93 -36.11
C ALA A 112 -0.95 45.54 -37.31
N ALA A 113 -2.17 45.09 -37.59
CA ALA A 113 -3.02 45.67 -38.64
C ALA A 113 -3.33 47.16 -38.36
N LEU A 114 -3.72 47.50 -37.13
CA LEU A 114 -4.00 48.88 -36.73
C LEU A 114 -2.76 49.78 -36.80
N GLN A 115 -1.58 49.23 -36.51
CA GLN A 115 -0.30 49.93 -36.60
C GLN A 115 0.00 50.34 -38.05
N ILE A 116 -0.30 49.47 -39.01
CA ILE A 116 -0.15 49.74 -40.45
C ILE A 116 -1.17 50.78 -40.93
N GLU A 117 -2.44 50.65 -40.50
CA GLU A 117 -3.52 51.56 -40.89
C GLU A 117 -3.37 52.98 -40.31
N ASN A 118 -2.72 53.11 -39.14
CA ASN A 118 -2.61 54.38 -38.42
C ASN A 118 -1.15 54.72 -38.06
N PRO A 119 -0.35 55.26 -39.01
CA PRO A 119 1.06 55.58 -38.81
C PRO A 119 1.34 56.54 -37.64
N ALA A 120 0.40 57.44 -37.33
CA ALA A 120 0.53 58.39 -36.23
C ALA A 120 0.45 57.74 -34.84
N LEU A 121 -0.15 56.55 -34.71
CA LEU A 121 -0.27 55.80 -33.46
C LEU A 121 0.68 54.61 -33.41
N ALA A 122 1.51 54.42 -34.45
CA ALA A 122 2.26 53.19 -34.65
C ALA A 122 3.25 52.89 -33.50
N GLU A 123 3.89 53.91 -32.95
CA GLU A 123 4.83 53.77 -31.83
C GLU A 123 4.11 53.29 -30.55
N SER A 124 3.02 53.97 -30.16
CA SER A 124 2.25 53.60 -28.97
C SER A 124 1.60 52.22 -29.08
N LEU A 125 1.11 51.83 -30.27
CA LEU A 125 0.59 50.48 -30.51
C LEU A 125 1.70 49.42 -30.43
N GLY A 126 2.91 49.75 -30.89
CA GLY A 126 4.10 48.89 -30.74
C GLY A 126 4.48 48.67 -29.28
N GLU A 127 4.41 49.70 -28.44
CA GLU A 127 4.63 49.58 -26.99
C GLU A 127 3.57 48.69 -26.32
N VAL A 128 2.29 48.84 -26.69
CA VAL A 128 1.20 47.99 -26.18
C VAL A 128 1.40 46.53 -26.60
N ALA A 129 1.78 46.29 -27.86
CA ALA A 129 2.08 44.95 -28.36
C ALA A 129 3.26 44.33 -27.58
N ALA A 130 4.32 45.10 -27.34
CA ALA A 130 5.47 44.65 -26.56
C ALA A 130 5.10 44.33 -25.10
N LEU A 131 4.26 45.15 -24.46
CA LEU A 131 3.76 44.88 -23.10
C LEU A 131 2.91 43.62 -23.04
N MET A 132 2.05 43.39 -24.02
CA MET A 132 1.23 42.19 -24.07
C MET A 132 2.07 40.94 -24.34
N HIS A 133 3.03 41.02 -25.26
CA HIS A 133 3.95 39.91 -25.53
C HIS A 133 4.79 39.56 -24.29
N ASN A 134 5.53 40.53 -23.76
CA ASN A 134 6.48 40.29 -22.67
C ASN A 134 5.78 40.06 -21.31
N GLY A 135 4.60 40.64 -21.10
CA GLY A 135 3.90 40.60 -19.82
C GLY A 135 2.81 39.54 -19.71
N ILE A 136 2.24 39.10 -20.84
CA ILE A 136 1.12 38.15 -20.86
C ILE A 136 1.51 36.89 -21.63
N LYS A 137 1.94 37.01 -22.89
CA LYS A 137 2.21 35.84 -23.73
C LYS A 137 3.35 34.97 -23.19
N GLU A 138 4.46 35.59 -22.79
CA GLU A 138 5.60 34.89 -22.18
C GLU A 138 5.20 34.14 -20.90
N GLU A 139 4.38 34.74 -20.03
CA GLU A 139 3.91 34.08 -18.80
C GLU A 139 2.98 32.90 -19.11
N LEU A 140 2.12 33.03 -20.12
CA LEU A 140 1.26 31.93 -20.57
C LEU A 140 2.08 30.77 -21.17
N LEU A 141 3.12 31.07 -21.96
CA LEU A 141 4.04 30.06 -22.49
C LEU A 141 4.79 29.33 -21.37
N ASN A 142 5.28 30.08 -20.38
CA ASN A 142 5.93 29.50 -19.20
C ASN A 142 4.97 28.60 -18.43
N ARG A 143 3.72 29.05 -18.20
CA ARG A 143 2.70 28.27 -17.53
C ARG A 143 2.34 26.99 -18.30
N ALA A 144 2.22 27.04 -19.62
CA ALA A 144 2.00 25.86 -20.47
C ALA A 144 3.14 24.83 -20.29
N LYS A 145 4.39 25.29 -20.23
CA LYS A 145 5.55 24.43 -19.97
C LYS A 145 5.49 23.79 -18.58
N VAL A 146 5.16 24.55 -17.55
CA VAL A 146 5.02 24.04 -16.17
C VAL A 146 3.94 22.96 -16.10
N PHE A 147 2.82 23.14 -16.80
CA PHE A 147 1.77 22.13 -16.86
C PHE A 147 2.24 20.84 -17.52
N GLN A 148 2.97 20.91 -18.63
CA GLN A 148 3.56 19.74 -19.28
C GLN A 148 4.58 19.02 -18.38
N GLU A 149 5.45 19.76 -17.70
CA GLU A 149 6.43 19.18 -16.77
C GLU A 149 5.75 18.54 -15.55
N SER A 150 4.67 19.14 -15.04
CA SER A 150 3.92 18.63 -13.88
C SER A 150 3.18 17.33 -14.20
N GLU A 151 2.66 17.18 -15.43
CA GLU A 151 1.98 15.96 -15.88
C GLU A 151 2.90 14.74 -15.78
N ALA A 152 4.15 14.87 -16.24
CA ALA A 152 5.14 13.79 -16.14
C ALA A 152 5.40 13.37 -14.69
N ILE A 153 5.46 14.32 -13.76
CA ILE A 153 5.64 14.07 -12.32
C ILE A 153 4.45 13.29 -11.74
N TYR A 154 3.22 13.65 -12.11
CA TYR A 154 2.03 12.95 -11.61
C TYR A 154 1.96 11.50 -12.12
N PHE A 155 2.33 11.26 -13.38
CA PHE A 155 2.43 9.89 -13.90
C PHE A 155 3.51 9.08 -13.18
N GLU A 156 4.65 9.68 -12.84
CA GLU A 156 5.70 9.02 -12.07
C GLU A 156 5.19 8.64 -10.66
N ILE A 157 4.42 9.50 -10.00
CA ILE A 157 3.77 9.18 -8.71
C ILE A 157 2.85 7.96 -8.86
N ILE A 158 1.98 7.94 -9.86
CA ILE A 158 1.07 6.82 -10.12
C ILE A 158 1.85 5.53 -10.38
N ALA A 159 2.90 5.59 -11.20
CA ALA A 159 3.74 4.44 -11.50
C ALA A 159 4.44 3.88 -10.25
N ASN A 160 5.01 4.74 -9.42
CA ASN A 160 5.67 4.34 -8.18
C ASN A 160 4.69 3.73 -7.16
N GLN A 161 3.44 4.20 -7.17
CA GLN A 161 2.40 3.72 -6.27
C GLN A 161 1.97 2.27 -6.57
N SER A 162 2.07 1.85 -7.84
CA SER A 162 1.80 0.45 -8.24
C SER A 162 2.76 -0.55 -7.60
N TYR A 163 4.04 -0.17 -7.42
CA TYR A 163 5.01 -1.01 -6.72
C TYR A 163 4.63 -1.17 -5.25
N GLN A 164 4.15 -0.09 -4.61
CA GLN A 164 3.75 -0.14 -3.21
C GLN A 164 2.55 -1.07 -2.99
N ASP A 165 1.57 -1.12 -3.90
CA ASP A 165 0.48 -2.10 -3.82
C ASP A 165 1.02 -3.54 -3.81
N LEU A 166 1.93 -3.85 -4.74
CA LEU A 166 2.58 -5.15 -4.79
C LEU A 166 3.39 -5.46 -3.52
N THR A 167 4.05 -4.46 -2.92
CA THR A 167 4.73 -4.63 -1.63
C THR A 167 3.75 -4.90 -0.49
N GLY A 168 2.60 -4.23 -0.44
CA GLY A 168 1.56 -4.47 0.55
C GLY A 168 1.02 -5.90 0.49
N GLN A 169 0.70 -6.38 -0.72
CA GLN A 169 0.27 -7.75 -0.93
C GLN A 169 1.34 -8.78 -0.55
N THR A 170 2.61 -8.50 -0.86
CA THR A 170 3.73 -9.37 -0.49
C THR A 170 3.89 -9.43 1.03
N LEU A 171 3.77 -8.29 1.71
CA LEU A 171 3.87 -8.22 3.16
C LEU A 171 2.74 -8.99 3.86
N LYS A 172 1.50 -8.89 3.37
CA LYS A 172 0.37 -9.72 3.86
C LYS A 172 0.67 -11.21 3.75
N LYS A 173 1.21 -11.65 2.61
CA LYS A 173 1.58 -13.07 2.40
C LYS A 173 2.67 -13.53 3.36
N ILE A 174 3.66 -12.67 3.63
CA ILE A 174 4.74 -12.96 4.58
C ILE A 174 4.19 -13.08 6.01
N ILE A 175 3.33 -12.16 6.45
CA ILE A 175 2.72 -12.20 7.79
C ILE A 175 1.90 -13.47 7.96
N ASN A 176 1.01 -13.78 7.01
CA ASN A 176 0.21 -15.01 7.04
C ASN A 176 1.09 -16.27 7.06
N PHE A 177 2.24 -16.25 6.38
CA PHE A 177 3.17 -17.37 6.40
C PHE A 177 3.83 -17.55 7.78
N ILE A 178 4.27 -16.44 8.40
CA ILE A 178 4.86 -16.45 9.75
C ILE A 178 3.84 -16.95 10.78
N GLU A 179 2.60 -16.48 10.70
CA GLU A 179 1.50 -16.91 11.58
C GLU A 179 1.24 -18.42 11.44
N GLN A 180 1.13 -18.93 10.21
CA GLN A 180 0.96 -20.37 9.99
C GLN A 180 2.14 -21.19 10.49
N LEU A 181 3.36 -20.66 10.40
CA LEU A 181 4.55 -21.31 10.90
C LEU A 181 4.53 -21.39 12.44
N GLU A 182 4.13 -20.32 13.12
CA GLU A 182 3.94 -20.29 14.58
C GLU A 182 2.92 -21.33 15.02
N ILE A 183 1.73 -21.36 14.39
CA ILE A 183 0.65 -22.30 14.71
C ILE A 183 1.12 -23.76 14.55
N LYS A 184 1.83 -24.07 13.46
CA LYS A 184 2.34 -25.44 13.21
C LYS A 184 3.37 -25.86 14.26
N LEU A 185 4.27 -24.96 14.65
CA LEU A 185 5.27 -25.26 15.68
C LEU A 185 4.62 -25.40 17.07
N LEU A 186 3.58 -24.61 17.38
CA LEU A 186 2.78 -24.77 18.60
C LEU A 186 2.05 -26.12 18.64
N ASP A 187 1.46 -26.56 17.52
CA ASP A 187 0.77 -27.85 17.42
C ASP A 187 1.75 -29.03 17.65
N ILE A 188 2.96 -28.96 17.09
CA ILE A 188 4.03 -29.92 17.38
C ILE A 188 4.37 -29.90 18.88
N LEU A 189 4.54 -28.73 19.48
CA LEU A 189 4.85 -28.62 20.90
C LEU A 189 3.73 -29.17 21.79
N GLN A 190 2.46 -28.97 21.43
CA GLN A 190 1.31 -29.53 22.14
C GLN A 190 1.25 -31.05 22.04
N LYS A 191 1.43 -31.61 20.83
CA LYS A 191 1.39 -33.06 20.58
C LYS A 191 2.48 -33.82 21.34
N TYR A 192 3.67 -33.24 21.49
CA TYR A 192 4.84 -33.91 22.06
C TYR A 192 5.15 -33.55 23.52
N SER A 193 4.64 -32.44 24.07
CA SER A 193 4.87 -32.09 25.48
C SER A 193 4.03 -32.91 26.48
N GLY A 194 3.15 -33.80 26.01
CA GLY A 194 2.48 -34.80 26.85
C GLY A 194 1.59 -34.24 27.96
N LYS A 195 1.25 -32.94 27.95
CA LYS A 195 0.28 -32.40 28.92
C LYS A 195 -1.09 -33.04 28.64
N PRO A 196 -1.67 -33.80 29.58
CA PRO A 196 -3.03 -34.29 29.42
C PRO A 196 -3.94 -33.07 29.27
N LYS A 197 -4.89 -33.12 28.31
CA LYS A 197 -6.07 -32.25 28.34
C LYS A 197 -6.60 -32.30 29.76
N ALA A 198 -6.49 -31.21 30.52
CA ALA A 198 -7.14 -31.08 31.80
C ALA A 198 -8.62 -31.46 31.56
N ALA A 199 -9.06 -32.53 32.22
CA ALA A 199 -10.36 -33.11 32.01
C ALA A 199 -11.42 -32.01 32.12
N LYS A 200 -12.19 -31.86 31.04
CA LYS A 200 -13.37 -31.00 30.97
C LYS A 200 -14.25 -31.24 32.19
N LYS A 201 -14.39 -30.23 33.06
CA LYS A 201 -15.65 -30.05 33.79
C LYS A 201 -16.68 -29.63 32.75
N ALA A 202 -17.74 -30.41 32.63
CA ALA A 202 -18.88 -30.11 31.79
C ALA A 202 -19.52 -28.78 32.25
N ALA A 203 -19.37 -27.73 31.44
CA ALA A 203 -20.29 -26.60 31.30
C ALA A 203 -19.89 -25.80 30.05
N SER A 204 -20.88 -25.55 29.19
CA SER A 204 -20.92 -24.71 27.98
C SER A 204 -20.03 -25.08 26.79
N GLU A 205 -20.64 -25.01 25.60
CA GLU A 205 -20.07 -25.19 24.26
C GLU A 205 -19.08 -24.08 23.83
N ASP A 206 -18.61 -23.23 24.74
CA ASP A 206 -17.73 -22.10 24.48
C ASP A 206 -16.33 -22.29 25.11
N ALA A 207 -15.53 -23.19 24.54
CA ALA A 207 -14.14 -23.39 24.95
C ALA A 207 -13.15 -23.02 23.84
N VAL A 208 -13.09 -21.70 23.59
CA VAL A 208 -11.92 -20.86 23.31
C VAL A 208 -10.72 -21.55 22.62
N SER A 209 -10.65 -21.37 21.30
CA SER A 209 -9.37 -21.27 20.58
C SER A 209 -8.68 -19.98 21.02
N PRO A 210 -7.36 -19.93 21.34
CA PRO A 210 -6.73 -18.69 21.78
C PRO A 210 -6.68 -17.60 20.72
N LEU A 211 -6.94 -17.89 19.44
CA LEU A 211 -6.84 -16.94 18.33
C LEU A 211 -7.84 -17.27 17.23
N THR A 212 -9.13 -17.22 17.54
CA THR A 212 -10.13 -16.95 16.50
C THR A 212 -10.63 -15.55 16.79
N GLY A 213 -10.20 -14.58 15.98
CA GLY A 213 -10.86 -13.28 15.91
C GLY A 213 -12.36 -13.54 15.83
N ILE A 214 -13.07 -13.16 16.88
CA ILE A 214 -14.52 -13.21 16.90
C ILE A 214 -14.95 -12.26 15.79
N GLU A 215 -15.75 -12.74 14.83
CA GLU A 215 -16.56 -11.87 13.98
C GLU A 215 -17.44 -11.03 14.90
N ARG A 216 -16.94 -9.87 15.32
CA ARG A 216 -17.72 -8.85 16.01
C ARG A 216 -18.20 -7.86 14.96
N ASP A 217 -19.44 -8.11 14.56
CA ASP A 217 -20.44 -7.09 14.21
C ASP A 217 -20.02 -6.05 13.14
N GLY A 218 -20.43 -6.31 11.90
CA GLY A 218 -20.87 -5.24 10.98
C GLY A 218 -19.92 -4.72 9.91
N LEU A 219 -18.65 -5.15 9.84
CA LEU A 219 -17.80 -4.83 8.69
C LEU A 219 -17.85 -5.97 7.67
N LEU A 220 -18.81 -5.88 6.76
CA LEU A 220 -18.75 -6.57 5.48
C LEU A 220 -17.47 -6.11 4.77
N LEU A 221 -16.45 -6.95 4.79
CA LEU A 221 -15.31 -6.88 3.88
C LEU A 221 -15.82 -7.25 2.48
N GLU A 222 -16.51 -6.33 1.83
CA GLU A 222 -16.62 -6.36 0.39
C GLU A 222 -15.26 -5.95 -0.18
N GLY A 223 -14.48 -6.94 -0.63
CA GLY A 223 -13.46 -6.67 -1.63
C GLY A 223 -14.10 -6.05 -2.87
N PRO A 224 -13.32 -5.43 -3.77
CA PRO A 224 -13.87 -4.87 -5.00
C PRO A 224 -14.68 -5.97 -5.70
N GLN A 225 -16.00 -5.78 -5.82
CA GLN A 225 -16.83 -6.63 -6.64
C GLN A 225 -16.34 -6.52 -8.08
N ASP A 226 -16.03 -7.66 -8.68
CA ASP A 226 -15.94 -7.83 -10.13
C ASP A 226 -17.28 -7.43 -10.76
N ASN A 227 -17.45 -6.13 -10.98
CA ASN A 227 -18.55 -5.59 -11.74
C ASN A 227 -18.00 -5.21 -13.11
N HIS A 228 -17.74 -6.21 -13.95
CA HIS A 228 -17.74 -5.96 -15.37
C HIS A 228 -19.19 -5.67 -15.80
N PRO A 229 -19.38 -4.53 -16.47
CA PRO A 229 -19.62 -4.65 -17.89
C PRO A 229 -18.65 -3.76 -18.66
N THR A 230 -17.89 -4.39 -19.56
CA THR A 230 -17.39 -3.79 -20.81
C THR A 230 -16.76 -2.40 -20.73
N ASP A 231 -15.44 -2.37 -20.50
CA ASP A 231 -14.57 -1.54 -21.35
C ASP A 231 -13.14 -2.11 -21.32
N MET A 232 -12.88 -3.08 -22.20
CA MET A 232 -11.56 -3.68 -22.46
C MET A 232 -10.64 -2.73 -23.27
N THR A 233 -10.73 -1.43 -23.00
CA THR A 233 -10.06 -0.38 -23.79
C THR A 233 -8.88 0.27 -23.05
N LYS A 234 -8.84 0.22 -21.71
CA LYS A 234 -7.78 0.90 -20.93
C LYS A 234 -6.48 0.11 -20.76
N GLN A 235 -6.50 -1.22 -20.79
CA GLN A 235 -5.29 -2.02 -20.61
C GLN A 235 -4.36 -1.96 -21.84
N ALA A 236 -4.95 -1.91 -23.05
CA ALA A 236 -4.19 -1.84 -24.30
C ALA A 236 -3.49 -0.48 -24.49
N ASP A 237 -4.05 0.59 -23.92
CA ASP A 237 -3.46 1.94 -23.96
C ASP A 237 -2.34 2.08 -22.91
N ILE A 238 -2.48 1.45 -21.75
CA ILE A 238 -1.42 1.32 -20.74
C ILE A 238 -0.25 0.51 -21.31
N ASP A 239 -0.51 -0.63 -21.94
CA ASP A 239 0.54 -1.48 -22.53
C ASP A 239 1.25 -0.78 -23.71
N LYS A 240 0.52 0.02 -24.51
CA LYS A 240 1.12 0.86 -25.57
C LYS A 240 1.97 2.00 -25.02
N MET A 241 1.56 2.62 -23.92
CA MET A 241 2.35 3.67 -23.26
C MET A 241 3.62 3.09 -22.65
N LEU A 242 3.55 1.90 -22.03
CA LEU A 242 4.72 1.20 -21.48
C LEU A 242 5.71 0.75 -22.57
N ALA A 243 5.21 0.32 -23.74
CA ALA A 243 6.06 -0.05 -24.88
C ALA A 243 6.88 1.12 -25.45
N ASN A 244 6.40 2.36 -25.32
CA ASN A 244 7.15 3.55 -25.73
C ASN A 244 8.30 3.93 -24.79
N PHE A 245 8.38 3.33 -23.59
CA PHE A 245 9.45 3.58 -22.61
C PHE A 245 10.54 2.49 -22.58
N GLY A 246 10.47 1.47 -23.46
CA GLY A 246 11.60 0.58 -23.74
C GLY A 246 11.93 -0.46 -22.68
N PHE A 247 10.91 -1.18 -22.17
CA PHE A 247 11.09 -2.50 -21.53
C PHE A 247 10.76 -3.63 -22.50
#